data_AF-A0AAC9TTN8-F1
#
_entry.id   AF-A0AAC9TTN8-F1
#
_cell.length_a   1.000
_cell.length_b   1.000
_cell.length_c   1.000
_cell.angle_alpha   90.00
_cell.angle_beta   90.00
_cell.angle_gamma   90.00
#
_symmetry.space_group_name_H-M   'P 1'
#
loop_
_entity.id
_entity.type
_entity.pdbx_description
1 polymer ?
#
loop_
_entity_poly.entity_id
_entity_poly.type
_entity_poly.pdbx_seq_one_letter_code
_entity_poly.pdbx_strand_id
1 'polypeptide(L)'
;MKKSYLLFLIISMFMMSCGGHFFNPRYYYNRSESSASLGDEDSSGVVDIGGSEEAEIPEGPWNNQDYVFDGSIIRDYAFGVSFDVNNVPAYKFFKSSTAWALQDSLKNGYYYNGVNDGNKAQSYDIDPANFYRYDGKNPLVSPTSKYNSFEIMERFSFYRLQGEAVIVPLNNYLIAVDTYSKFVFAYGKITKTEKAPIVGTPYPVEFQAVELYGEKRNFWEYDPIGIMVYENGELKLELYEEYKKEMAQDANNFFPKIHDPDRSMASRNSPGVSPYFNKDKVIVTKPEIKISMTELYFKNIDSKTVKRYTVGNISDFLGGVWDKGDAREVMDYGFFGYDVKMKVSAEDIIVSEYKSVASKDSGTGIGAYLRRYEVGVGSEVALEFNTDKDQTVETESKDINIDLSFNLTKYDEGYGDYNDLYWPYKYSENDNLYLTIKFNKETKNVELIGSADSNRIVSKEVKYNAQGEIEVTIVIDGQDGDHIVIEDKENTWGAWYGVGACGEGVTGYNDKVQFRCKIKVEDIEK
;
A
#
# COMPACT_ATOMS: atom_id res chain seq x y z
N MET A 1 -47.30 29.95 -12.62
CA MET A 1 -46.55 29.79 -11.36
C MET A 1 -47.13 28.67 -10.49
N LYS A 2 -47.03 27.40 -10.91
CA LYS A 2 -47.52 26.23 -10.12
C LYS A 2 -46.70 24.94 -10.32
N LYS A 3 -45.47 25.00 -10.86
CA LYS A 3 -44.64 23.81 -11.15
C LYS A 3 -43.36 23.69 -10.29
N SER A 4 -43.08 24.65 -9.41
CA SER A 4 -41.87 24.67 -8.58
C SER A 4 -42.05 24.06 -7.18
N TYR A 5 -43.29 23.88 -6.72
CA TYR A 5 -43.59 23.40 -5.35
C TYR A 5 -43.57 21.88 -5.22
N LEU A 6 -43.74 21.13 -6.32
CA LEU A 6 -43.74 19.67 -6.30
C LEU A 6 -42.32 19.10 -6.14
N LEU A 7 -41.30 19.83 -6.65
CA LEU A 7 -39.89 19.42 -6.56
C LEU A 7 -39.33 19.57 -5.13
N PHE A 8 -39.76 20.61 -4.39
CA PHE A 8 -39.36 20.82 -3.00
C PHE A 8 -40.01 19.83 -2.02
N LEU A 9 -41.19 19.31 -2.35
CA LEU A 9 -41.90 18.35 -1.50
C LEU A 9 -41.24 16.95 -1.54
N ILE A 10 -40.73 16.54 -2.71
CA ILE A 10 -40.01 15.27 -2.89
C ILE A 10 -38.63 15.28 -2.20
N ILE A 11 -37.93 16.42 -2.22
CA ILE A 11 -36.63 16.57 -1.53
C ILE A 11 -36.78 16.57 0.00
N SER A 12 -37.93 17.02 0.54
CA SER A 12 -38.18 16.98 1.98
C SER A 12 -38.49 15.58 2.53
N MET A 13 -39.02 14.67 1.69
CA MET A 13 -39.32 13.29 2.10
C MET A 13 -38.06 12.40 2.22
N PHE A 14 -36.95 12.75 1.56
CA PHE A 14 -35.68 12.02 1.69
C PHE A 14 -34.90 12.37 2.97
N MET A 15 -35.23 13.49 3.64
CA MET A 15 -34.52 13.94 4.85
C MET A 15 -35.17 13.47 6.17
N MET A 16 -36.25 12.67 6.11
CA MET A 16 -36.92 12.13 7.32
C MET A 16 -36.92 10.59 7.41
N SER A 17 -36.20 9.87 6.54
CA SER A 17 -36.14 8.39 6.57
C SER A 17 -34.86 7.80 7.17
N CYS A 18 -33.92 8.62 7.67
CA CYS A 18 -32.75 8.16 8.42
C CYS A 18 -32.78 8.75 9.82
N GLY A 19 -33.76 8.33 10.62
CA GLY A 19 -33.96 8.84 11.97
C GLY A 19 -34.70 7.84 12.84
N GLY A 20 -33.97 6.86 13.39
CA GLY A 20 -34.40 6.16 14.60
C GLY A 20 -34.09 4.66 14.62
N HIS A 21 -33.36 4.26 15.66
CA HIS A 21 -33.19 2.90 16.22
C HIS A 21 -32.26 1.94 15.45
N PHE A 22 -31.06 1.54 15.89
CA PHE A 22 -30.46 1.42 17.23
C PHE A 22 -28.93 1.58 17.14
N PHE A 23 -28.36 2.57 17.84
CA PHE A 23 -26.99 2.50 18.35
C PHE A 23 -26.97 3.31 19.65
N ASN A 24 -26.65 2.66 20.77
CA ASN A 24 -26.57 3.30 22.08
C ASN A 24 -25.12 3.74 22.31
N PRO A 25 -24.76 5.04 22.20
CA PRO A 25 -23.36 5.48 22.23
C PRO A 25 -22.83 5.75 23.64
N ARG A 26 -23.52 5.29 24.70
CA ARG A 26 -23.14 5.57 26.10
C ARG A 26 -21.87 4.87 26.60
N TYR A 27 -21.17 4.11 25.77
CA TYR A 27 -19.93 3.41 26.17
C TYR A 27 -18.62 4.06 25.71
N TYR A 28 -18.63 5.12 24.88
CA TYR A 28 -17.38 5.63 24.28
C TYR A 28 -16.97 7.07 24.64
N TYR A 29 -17.78 7.82 25.37
CA TYR A 29 -17.41 9.17 25.79
C TYR A 29 -17.16 9.25 27.29
N ASN A 30 -15.95 8.85 27.68
CA ASN A 30 -15.32 9.45 28.85
C ASN A 30 -13.82 9.61 28.61
N ARG A 31 -13.46 10.59 27.77
CA ARG A 31 -12.18 11.27 27.89
C ARG A 31 -12.38 12.72 27.47
N SER A 32 -12.20 13.60 28.45
CA SER A 32 -12.43 15.03 28.41
C SER A 32 -11.69 15.71 27.26
N GLU A 33 -12.42 16.56 26.54
CA GLU A 33 -11.94 17.51 25.56
C GLU A 33 -11.02 18.57 26.19
N SER A 34 -9.98 18.94 25.45
CA SER A 34 -9.58 20.34 25.29
C SER A 34 -9.31 20.57 23.80
N SER A 35 -10.04 21.52 23.25
CA SER A 35 -10.21 21.82 21.83
C SER A 35 -9.03 22.54 21.16
N ALA A 36 -8.85 22.20 19.87
CA ALA A 36 -8.45 23.03 18.73
C ALA A 36 -6.99 23.49 18.58
N SER A 37 -6.28 22.81 17.67
CA SER A 37 -5.71 23.43 16.46
C SER A 37 -5.52 22.36 15.37
N LEU A 38 -5.89 22.68 14.14
CA LEU A 38 -5.68 21.85 12.94
C LEU A 38 -4.21 21.40 12.87
N GLY A 39 -3.97 20.09 12.94
CA GLY A 39 -2.66 19.48 12.73
C GLY A 39 -2.81 18.37 11.71
N ASP A 40 -2.14 18.53 10.57
CA ASP A 40 -2.03 17.51 9.53
C ASP A 40 -1.39 16.25 10.11
N GLU A 41 -2.12 15.14 10.07
CA GLU A 41 -1.59 13.81 10.35
C GLU A 41 -0.73 13.36 9.17
N ASP A 42 0.58 13.46 9.35
CA ASP A 42 1.63 12.89 8.49
C ASP A 42 1.54 11.35 8.55
N SER A 43 0.68 10.72 7.74
CA SER A 43 0.55 9.26 7.65
C SER A 43 1.63 8.62 6.76
N SER A 44 2.89 9.02 6.93
CA SER A 44 4.03 8.21 6.53
C SER A 44 4.52 7.50 7.79
N GLY A 45 4.41 6.17 7.82
CA GLY A 45 4.77 5.37 8.98
C GLY A 45 6.13 5.76 9.53
N VAL A 46 6.15 6.38 10.70
CA VAL A 46 7.38 6.85 11.34
C VAL A 46 8.18 5.61 11.75
N VAL A 47 9.22 5.29 10.99
CA VAL A 47 10.06 4.12 11.26
C VAL A 47 11.15 4.48 12.27
N ASP A 48 11.31 3.65 13.30
CA ASP A 48 12.54 3.62 14.10
C ASP A 48 13.52 2.68 13.40
N ILE A 49 14.55 3.25 12.77
CA ILE A 49 15.52 2.51 11.95
C ILE A 49 16.44 1.65 12.84
N GLY A 50 16.36 1.79 14.16
CA GLY A 50 17.28 1.14 15.09
C GLY A 50 18.66 1.79 15.00
N GLY A 51 19.15 2.33 16.11
CA GLY A 51 20.49 2.93 16.13
C GLY A 51 21.55 1.85 16.29
N SER A 52 22.39 1.66 15.27
CA SER A 52 23.75 1.16 15.51
C SER A 52 24.48 2.08 16.51
N GLU A 53 25.67 1.71 16.95
CA GLU A 53 26.54 2.68 17.61
C GLU A 53 26.82 3.84 16.64
N GLU A 54 26.87 5.05 17.19
CA GLU A 54 27.26 6.22 16.42
C GLU A 54 28.72 6.03 16.00
N ALA A 55 28.98 6.03 14.71
CA ALA A 55 30.34 5.95 14.22
C ALA A 55 31.07 7.26 14.56
N GLU A 56 32.32 7.15 15.01
CA GLU A 56 33.17 8.32 15.23
C GLU A 56 33.31 9.10 13.93
N ILE A 57 33.09 10.41 13.99
CA ILE A 57 33.20 11.30 12.84
C ILE A 57 34.67 11.35 12.43
N PRO A 58 35.04 10.94 11.20
CA PRO A 58 36.43 10.98 10.76
C PRO A 58 37.03 12.38 10.87
N GLU A 59 38.23 12.49 11.41
CA GLU A 59 38.92 13.77 11.55
C GLU A 59 39.24 14.40 10.19
N GLY A 60 38.96 15.69 10.05
CA GLY A 60 39.31 16.45 8.86
C GLY A 60 38.90 17.91 8.92
N PRO A 61 39.45 18.76 8.04
CA PRO A 61 39.12 20.19 8.01
C PRO A 61 37.64 20.45 7.70
N TRP A 62 36.95 19.51 7.04
CA TRP A 62 35.52 19.57 6.76
C TRP A 62 34.63 19.44 8.01
N ASN A 63 35.19 19.15 9.19
CA ASN A 63 34.50 19.20 10.48
C ASN A 63 34.50 20.60 11.11
N ASN A 64 35.04 21.62 10.43
CA ASN A 64 34.88 23.01 10.82
C ASN A 64 33.70 23.63 10.04
N GLN A 65 32.78 24.31 10.73
CA GLN A 65 31.64 24.98 10.10
C GLN A 65 32.08 26.10 9.13
N ASP A 66 33.27 26.68 9.34
CA ASP A 66 33.89 27.69 8.50
C ASP A 66 34.70 27.10 7.31
N TYR A 67 34.69 25.78 7.14
CA TYR A 67 35.38 25.13 6.02
C TYR A 67 34.82 25.60 4.67
N VAL A 68 35.70 26.13 3.82
CA VAL A 68 35.41 26.83 2.54
C VAL A 68 34.68 28.17 2.73
N PHE A 69 33.58 28.18 3.50
CA PHE A 69 32.85 29.37 3.93
C PHE A 69 32.05 29.07 5.21
N ASP A 70 31.56 30.11 5.89
CA ASP A 70 30.69 29.99 7.07
C ASP A 70 29.39 29.26 6.70
N GLY A 71 29.22 28.03 7.20
CA GLY A 71 28.06 27.19 6.95
C GLY A 71 26.74 27.70 7.53
N SER A 72 26.78 28.56 8.54
CA SER A 72 25.56 29.08 9.18
C SER A 72 24.69 29.87 8.20
N ILE A 73 25.32 30.51 7.21
CA ILE A 73 24.63 31.31 6.18
C ILE A 73 23.65 30.48 5.35
N ILE A 74 23.83 29.16 5.23
CA ILE A 74 22.93 28.30 4.44
C ILE A 74 21.51 28.38 4.99
N ARG A 75 21.37 28.51 6.31
CA ARG A 75 20.06 28.59 7.00
C ARG A 75 19.37 29.95 6.83
N ASP A 76 20.06 30.96 6.32
CA ASP A 76 19.49 32.29 6.07
C ASP A 76 18.84 32.41 4.68
N TYR A 77 19.11 31.46 3.78
CA TYR A 77 18.60 31.49 2.42
C TYR A 77 17.25 30.75 2.32
N ALA A 78 16.36 31.29 1.49
CA ALA A 78 15.18 30.58 1.03
C ALA A 78 15.57 29.55 -0.05
N PHE A 79 14.68 28.58 -0.29
CA PHE A 79 14.97 27.40 -1.09
C PHE A 79 13.84 27.08 -2.05
N GLY A 80 14.15 27.05 -3.35
CA GLY A 80 13.21 26.68 -4.40
C GLY A 80 13.69 25.45 -5.16
N VAL A 81 12.76 24.79 -5.84
CA VAL A 81 13.05 23.65 -6.71
C VAL A 81 12.14 23.68 -7.92
N SER A 82 12.68 23.27 -9.07
CA SER A 82 11.87 22.89 -10.24
C SER A 82 12.35 21.56 -10.79
N PHE A 83 11.47 20.81 -11.41
CA PHE A 83 11.77 19.51 -12.00
C PHE A 83 11.61 19.60 -13.52
N ASP A 84 12.56 19.06 -14.27
CA ASP A 84 12.45 18.99 -15.72
C ASP A 84 11.47 17.88 -16.17
N VAL A 85 11.36 17.66 -17.48
CA VAL A 85 10.47 16.63 -18.08
C VAL A 85 10.81 15.19 -17.66
N ASN A 86 12.04 14.95 -17.21
CA ASN A 86 12.52 13.67 -16.69
C ASN A 86 12.51 13.64 -15.15
N ASN A 87 11.87 14.62 -14.50
CA ASN A 87 11.85 14.85 -13.05
C ASN A 87 13.23 15.12 -12.43
N VAL A 88 14.23 15.57 -13.21
CA VAL A 88 15.53 15.98 -12.65
C VAL A 88 15.37 17.32 -11.92
N PRO A 89 15.78 17.43 -10.64
CA PRO A 89 15.61 18.65 -9.87
C PRO A 89 16.67 19.71 -10.21
N ALA A 90 16.21 20.95 -10.30
CA ALA A 90 17.01 22.16 -10.34
C ALA A 90 16.75 22.95 -9.06
N TYR A 91 17.75 22.98 -8.18
CA TYR A 91 17.68 23.64 -6.88
C TYR A 91 18.12 25.10 -6.96
N LYS A 92 17.48 25.96 -6.17
CA LYS A 92 17.81 27.38 -6.09
C LYS A 92 17.84 27.84 -4.63
N PHE A 93 18.94 28.44 -4.22
CA PHE A 93 19.04 29.19 -2.97
C PHE A 93 19.02 30.67 -3.28
N PHE A 94 18.21 31.44 -2.55
CA PHE A 94 18.09 32.88 -2.77
C PHE A 94 17.77 33.63 -1.49
N LYS A 95 18.18 34.90 -1.43
CA LYS A 95 17.75 35.79 -0.35
C LYS A 95 16.29 36.15 -0.58
N SER A 96 15.45 35.88 0.42
CA SER A 96 14.04 36.26 0.42
C SER A 96 13.77 37.19 1.60
N SER A 97 12.79 38.07 1.46
CA SER A 97 12.21 38.77 2.62
C SER A 97 11.34 37.86 3.48
N THR A 98 10.96 36.68 2.94
CA THR A 98 10.19 35.67 3.67
C THR A 98 11.13 34.86 4.55
N ALA A 99 10.90 34.92 5.86
CA ALA A 99 11.67 34.17 6.84
C ALA A 99 11.10 32.77 7.05
N TRP A 100 11.99 31.81 7.31
CA TRP A 100 11.64 30.49 7.83
C TRP A 100 10.92 30.63 9.17
N ALA A 101 9.69 30.15 9.27
CA ALA A 101 8.90 30.15 10.50
C ALA A 101 8.96 28.78 11.16
N LEU A 102 9.17 28.73 12.48
CA LEU A 102 9.12 27.47 13.24
C LEU A 102 7.72 26.86 13.13
N GLN A 103 7.64 25.61 12.66
CA GLN A 103 6.40 24.87 12.45
C GLN A 103 6.31 23.62 13.34
N ASP A 104 7.43 22.92 13.52
CA ASP A 104 7.49 21.68 14.31
C ASP A 104 8.71 21.71 15.23
N SER A 105 8.49 21.99 16.51
CA SER A 105 9.58 22.03 17.49
C SER A 105 10.17 20.65 17.79
N LEU A 106 9.43 19.55 17.57
CA LEU A 106 9.94 18.19 17.84
C LEU A 106 10.91 17.75 16.75
N LYS A 107 10.62 18.08 15.49
CA LYS A 107 11.49 17.79 14.34
C LYS A 107 12.50 18.91 14.03
N ASN A 108 12.55 19.99 14.83
CA ASN A 108 13.28 21.23 14.48
C ASN A 108 12.92 21.73 13.07
N GLY A 109 11.63 21.64 12.73
CA GLY A 109 11.08 21.93 11.43
C GLY A 109 10.65 23.38 11.29
N TYR A 110 11.12 24.00 10.23
CA TYR A 110 10.76 25.34 9.80
C TYR A 110 10.03 25.27 8.46
N TYR A 111 9.22 26.27 8.19
CA TYR A 111 8.35 26.33 7.02
C TYR A 111 8.37 27.72 6.39
N TYR A 112 8.23 27.78 5.08
CA TYR A 112 7.76 28.99 4.39
C TYR A 112 6.97 28.64 3.12
N ASN A 113 6.14 29.59 2.68
CA ASN A 113 5.35 29.48 1.46
C ASN A 113 6.10 30.11 0.27
N GLY A 114 6.38 29.32 -0.77
CA GLY A 114 7.09 29.71 -1.99
C GLY A 114 6.21 29.84 -3.25
N VAL A 115 4.91 30.10 -3.12
CA VAL A 115 3.90 30.14 -4.21
C VAL A 115 4.21 31.14 -5.35
N ASN A 116 5.22 32.01 -5.22
CA ASN A 116 5.61 32.97 -6.27
C ASN A 116 7.07 32.84 -6.74
N ASP A 117 7.78 31.78 -6.35
CA ASP A 117 9.21 31.66 -6.62
C ASP A 117 9.54 30.90 -7.92
N GLY A 118 8.51 30.59 -8.73
CA GLY A 118 8.65 29.98 -10.06
C GLY A 118 8.92 28.47 -10.02
N ASN A 119 8.45 27.77 -8.97
CA ASN A 119 8.63 26.33 -8.80
C ASN A 119 7.74 25.55 -9.76
N LYS A 120 8.34 24.62 -10.51
CA LYS A 120 7.64 23.84 -11.54
C LYS A 120 7.85 22.35 -11.37
N ALA A 121 6.83 21.56 -11.64
CA ALA A 121 6.95 20.14 -11.88
C ALA A 121 6.74 19.90 -13.38
N GLN A 122 7.83 19.62 -14.08
CA GLN A 122 7.88 19.57 -15.55
C GLN A 122 7.47 20.94 -16.13
N SER A 123 6.36 21.00 -16.86
CA SER A 123 5.85 22.24 -17.46
C SER A 123 4.80 22.96 -16.60
N TYR A 124 4.43 22.40 -15.45
CA TYR A 124 3.33 22.89 -14.62
C TYR A 124 3.83 23.57 -13.36
N ASP A 125 3.14 24.63 -12.95
CA ASP A 125 3.45 25.32 -11.69
C ASP A 125 3.04 24.42 -10.51
N ILE A 126 3.81 24.52 -9.41
CA ILE A 126 3.50 23.83 -8.16
C ILE A 126 2.75 24.81 -7.25
N ASP A 127 1.49 24.51 -6.92
CA ASP A 127 0.64 25.38 -6.10
C ASP A 127 -0.29 24.56 -5.19
N PRO A 128 -0.21 24.70 -3.85
CA PRO A 128 0.77 25.51 -3.12
C PRO A 128 2.20 24.95 -3.27
N ALA A 129 3.22 25.80 -3.15
CA ALA A 129 4.62 25.38 -3.05
C ALA A 129 5.13 25.60 -1.62
N ASN A 130 4.87 24.63 -0.75
CA ASN A 130 5.21 24.67 0.68
C ASN A 130 6.58 24.06 0.91
N PHE A 131 7.54 24.86 1.37
CA PHE A 131 8.90 24.39 1.65
C PHE A 131 9.12 24.22 3.15
N TYR A 132 9.75 23.12 3.51
CA TYR A 132 10.14 22.80 4.87
C TYR A 132 11.64 22.59 4.96
N ARG A 133 12.24 23.06 6.06
CA ARG A 133 13.62 22.82 6.45
C ARG A 133 13.65 22.19 7.83
N TYR A 134 14.37 21.10 8.01
CA TYR A 134 14.55 20.46 9.32
C TYR A 134 16.02 20.53 9.69
N ASP A 135 16.33 21.14 10.83
CA ASP A 135 17.72 21.33 11.27
C ASP A 135 18.09 20.28 12.31
N GLY A 136 19.06 19.43 12.01
CA GLY A 136 19.54 18.45 12.96
C GLY A 136 18.72 17.17 13.07
N LYS A 137 17.64 17.01 12.29
CA LYS A 137 16.76 15.83 12.35
C LYS A 137 16.25 15.43 10.98
N ASN A 138 16.46 14.18 10.61
CA ASN A 138 15.91 13.62 9.39
C ASN A 138 14.38 13.48 9.55
N PRO A 139 13.56 14.16 8.72
CA PRO A 139 12.11 14.17 8.86
C PRO A 139 11.43 12.84 8.49
N LEU A 140 12.16 11.92 7.84
CA LEU A 140 11.69 10.57 7.48
C LEU A 140 11.87 9.55 8.62
N VAL A 141 12.44 9.97 9.75
CA VAL A 141 12.75 9.11 10.91
C VAL A 141 12.09 9.70 12.14
N SER A 142 11.75 8.86 13.12
CA SER A 142 11.19 9.34 14.39
C SER A 142 12.03 10.46 15.02
N PRO A 143 11.43 11.62 15.40
CA PRO A 143 12.17 12.74 15.97
C PRO A 143 12.82 12.45 17.32
N THR A 144 12.43 11.34 17.96
CA THR A 144 12.94 10.89 19.26
C THR A 144 13.81 9.62 19.15
N SER A 145 14.12 9.16 17.94
CA SER A 145 14.99 7.99 17.76
C SER A 145 16.42 8.31 18.18
N LYS A 146 17.17 7.26 18.55
CA LYS A 146 18.62 7.37 18.79
C LYS A 146 19.35 7.94 17.56
N TYR A 147 18.93 7.54 16.36
CA TYR A 147 19.49 8.03 15.10
C TYR A 147 19.41 9.58 14.99
N ASN A 148 18.24 10.17 15.28
CA ASN A 148 18.08 11.63 15.26
C ASN A 148 18.70 12.34 16.48
N SER A 149 19.41 11.61 17.35
CA SER A 149 20.18 12.15 18.46
C SER A 149 21.71 12.06 18.26
N PHE A 150 22.17 11.52 17.13
CA PHE A 150 23.59 11.50 16.79
C PHE A 150 24.14 12.91 16.59
N GLU A 151 25.36 13.18 17.08
CA GLU A 151 26.06 14.46 16.97
C GLU A 151 26.21 14.88 15.49
N ILE A 152 26.48 13.91 14.60
CA ILE A 152 26.61 14.21 13.17
C ILE A 152 25.33 14.81 12.57
N MET A 153 24.15 14.54 13.14
CA MET A 153 22.89 15.08 12.64
C MET A 153 22.81 16.60 12.75
N GLU A 154 23.38 17.21 13.80
CA GLU A 154 23.33 18.67 14.03
C GLU A 154 23.91 19.50 12.87
N ARG A 155 24.76 18.86 12.06
CA ARG A 155 25.41 19.44 10.88
C ARG A 155 24.46 19.62 9.70
N PHE A 156 23.39 18.83 9.61
CA PHE A 156 22.54 18.74 8.43
C PHE A 156 21.31 19.65 8.50
N SER A 157 20.94 20.19 7.33
CA SER A 157 19.65 20.83 7.08
C SER A 157 18.92 20.06 5.97
N PHE A 158 17.76 19.50 6.28
CA PHE A 158 16.96 18.66 5.37
C PHE A 158 15.86 19.48 4.72
N TYR A 159 15.69 19.38 3.40
CA TYR A 159 14.71 20.16 2.64
C TYR A 159 13.62 19.27 2.05
N ARG A 160 12.35 19.68 2.25
CA ARG A 160 11.14 19.00 1.72
C ARG A 160 10.25 20.01 1.02
N LEU A 161 9.60 19.58 -0.06
CA LEU A 161 8.53 20.29 -0.74
C LEU A 161 7.22 19.54 -0.56
N GLN A 162 6.16 20.24 -0.19
CA GLN A 162 4.78 19.77 -0.28
C GLN A 162 4.02 20.70 -1.21
N GLY A 163 3.19 20.14 -2.07
CA GLY A 163 2.41 20.95 -3.00
C GLY A 163 1.48 20.15 -3.87
N GLU A 164 1.04 20.74 -4.98
CA GLU A 164 0.25 20.06 -5.98
C GLU A 164 0.70 20.48 -7.38
N ALA A 165 0.78 19.53 -8.30
CA ALA A 165 0.97 19.79 -9.72
C ALA A 165 0.00 18.95 -10.53
N VAL A 166 -0.84 19.61 -11.35
CA VAL A 166 -1.84 18.95 -12.20
C VAL A 166 -2.69 17.95 -11.41
N ILE A 167 -3.31 18.40 -10.31
CA ILE A 167 -4.12 17.59 -9.38
C ILE A 167 -3.40 16.43 -8.67
N VAL A 168 -2.10 16.27 -8.86
CA VAL A 168 -1.29 15.26 -8.15
C VAL A 168 -0.66 15.91 -6.93
N PRO A 169 -0.96 15.43 -5.71
CA PRO A 169 -0.31 15.93 -4.50
C PRO A 169 1.17 15.54 -4.52
N LEU A 170 2.04 16.52 -4.31
CA LEU A 170 3.48 16.36 -4.24
C LEU A 170 3.93 16.35 -2.78
N ASN A 171 4.81 15.42 -2.44
CA ASN A 171 5.42 15.32 -1.11
C ASN A 171 6.88 14.86 -1.24
N ASN A 172 7.73 15.74 -1.75
CA ASN A 172 9.09 15.41 -2.15
C ASN A 172 10.09 15.70 -1.03
N TYR A 173 10.85 14.68 -0.64
CA TYR A 173 11.99 14.80 0.26
C TYR A 173 13.25 14.96 -0.58
N LEU A 174 13.83 16.16 -0.58
CA LEU A 174 14.69 16.63 -1.68
C LEU A 174 16.16 16.34 -1.42
N ILE A 175 16.76 17.07 -0.46
CA ILE A 175 18.19 17.02 -0.18
C ILE A 175 18.49 17.26 1.30
N ALA A 176 19.60 16.71 1.78
CA ALA A 176 20.21 17.04 3.05
C ALA A 176 21.53 17.79 2.78
N VAL A 177 21.68 18.97 3.36
CA VAL A 177 22.88 19.81 3.19
C VAL A 177 23.70 19.79 4.47
N ASP A 178 24.95 19.36 4.38
CA ASP A 178 25.91 19.44 5.50
C ASP A 178 26.48 20.86 5.59
N THR A 179 26.15 21.57 6.66
CA THR A 179 26.62 22.94 6.90
C THR A 179 28.13 23.02 7.16
N TYR A 180 28.81 21.91 7.43
CA TYR A 180 30.24 21.89 7.70
C TYR A 180 31.04 21.57 6.45
N SER A 181 30.86 20.37 5.87
CA SER A 181 31.59 19.96 4.66
C SER A 181 31.10 20.64 3.38
N LYS A 182 29.89 21.23 3.42
CA LYS A 182 29.17 21.83 2.29
C LYS A 182 28.67 20.81 1.26
N PHE A 183 28.83 19.51 1.51
CA PHE A 183 28.28 18.47 0.65
C PHE A 183 26.76 18.36 0.77
N VAL A 184 26.15 17.92 -0.32
CA VAL A 184 24.72 17.69 -0.45
C VAL A 184 24.47 16.21 -0.68
N PHE A 185 23.52 15.64 0.06
CA PHE A 185 23.19 14.23 0.04
C PHE A 185 21.72 14.01 -0.29
N ALA A 186 21.41 12.89 -0.94
CA ALA A 186 20.04 12.38 -1.03
C ALA A 186 19.73 11.56 0.22
N TYR A 187 18.59 11.83 0.88
CA TYR A 187 18.22 11.18 2.15
C TYR A 187 16.86 10.47 2.12
N GLY A 188 16.09 10.64 1.04
CA GLY A 188 14.82 9.95 0.81
C GLY A 188 14.87 9.07 -0.43
N LYS A 189 14.32 7.85 -0.31
CA LYS A 189 14.04 6.96 -1.44
C LYS A 189 12.57 7.10 -1.83
N ILE A 190 12.30 7.22 -3.13
CA ILE A 190 10.94 7.20 -3.68
C ILE A 190 10.37 5.79 -3.54
N THR A 191 9.18 5.68 -2.95
CA THR A 191 8.48 4.40 -2.70
C THR A 191 7.17 4.29 -3.46
N LYS A 192 6.61 5.42 -3.88
CA LYS A 192 5.40 5.48 -4.67
C LYS A 192 5.42 6.67 -5.63
N THR A 193 4.87 6.43 -6.81
CA THR A 193 4.62 7.46 -7.81
C THR A 193 3.16 7.48 -8.23
N GLU A 194 2.66 8.64 -8.62
CA GLU A 194 1.31 8.80 -9.15
C GLU A 194 1.36 9.43 -10.55
N LYS A 195 0.38 9.07 -11.39
CA LYS A 195 0.27 9.62 -12.74
C LYS A 195 -0.81 10.69 -12.75
N ALA A 196 -0.50 11.84 -13.34
CA ALA A 196 -1.54 12.78 -13.73
C ALA A 196 -2.43 12.16 -14.83
N PRO A 197 -3.65 12.67 -15.03
CA PRO A 197 -4.55 12.24 -16.12
C PRO A 197 -4.01 12.47 -17.54
N ILE A 198 -2.90 13.21 -17.68
CA ILE A 198 -2.24 13.54 -18.93
C ILE A 198 -0.96 12.69 -19.05
N VAL A 199 -0.68 12.16 -20.25
CA VAL A 199 0.50 11.34 -20.55
C VAL A 199 1.78 12.10 -20.16
N GLY A 200 2.62 11.51 -19.30
CA GLY A 200 3.89 12.08 -18.83
C GLY A 200 4.62 11.17 -17.84
N THR A 201 5.80 11.60 -17.38
CA THR A 201 6.59 10.93 -16.34
C THR A 201 5.81 10.97 -15.00
N PRO A 202 5.61 9.85 -14.30
CA PRO A 202 4.92 9.82 -13.00
C PRO A 202 5.59 10.74 -11.97
N TYR A 203 4.82 11.32 -11.06
CA TYR A 203 5.31 12.19 -9.99
C TYR A 203 5.59 11.39 -8.72
N PRO A 204 6.73 11.61 -8.04
CA PRO A 204 6.98 10.98 -6.75
C PRO A 204 6.07 11.56 -5.65
N VAL A 205 5.37 10.70 -4.91
CA VAL A 205 4.38 11.12 -3.89
C VAL A 205 4.65 10.55 -2.50
N GLU A 206 5.40 9.45 -2.38
CA GLU A 206 5.81 8.91 -1.08
C GLU A 206 7.29 8.56 -1.06
N PHE A 207 7.91 8.84 0.09
CA PHE A 207 9.32 8.61 0.34
C PHE A 207 9.51 7.91 1.68
N GLN A 208 10.58 7.14 1.78
CA GLN A 208 11.08 6.56 3.01
C GLN A 208 12.59 6.83 3.15
N ALA A 209 13.12 6.72 4.36
CA ALA A 209 14.54 6.96 4.63
C ALA A 209 15.42 6.00 3.82
N VAL A 210 16.52 6.49 3.21
CA VAL A 210 17.41 5.68 2.37
C VAL A 210 18.07 4.54 3.15
N GLU A 211 18.24 4.70 4.45
CA GLU A 211 18.76 3.70 5.39
C GLU A 211 17.98 2.38 5.37
N LEU A 212 16.71 2.40 4.96
CA LEU A 212 15.87 1.20 4.89
C LEU A 212 16.15 0.35 3.64
N TYR A 213 16.98 0.84 2.72
CA TYR A 213 17.16 0.27 1.39
C TYR A 213 18.63 0.15 0.97
N GLY A 214 18.86 -0.59 -0.11
CA GLY A 214 20.18 -0.75 -0.69
C GLY A 214 21.15 -1.36 0.32
N GLU A 215 22.29 -0.71 0.49
CA GLU A 215 23.32 -1.13 1.46
C GLU A 215 22.99 -0.80 2.93
N LYS A 216 21.83 -0.18 3.20
CA LYS A 216 21.38 0.22 4.54
C LYS A 216 22.42 1.06 5.27
N ARG A 217 23.06 1.94 4.50
CA ARG A 217 24.01 2.92 5.02
C ARG A 217 23.26 4.15 5.49
N ASN A 218 23.87 4.86 6.44
CA ASN A 218 23.38 6.18 6.79
C ASN A 218 23.48 7.08 5.54
N PHE A 219 22.52 7.96 5.31
CA PHE A 219 22.46 8.75 4.07
C PHE A 219 23.75 9.52 3.77
N TRP A 220 24.47 9.92 4.82
CA TRP A 220 25.72 10.67 4.74
C TRP A 220 26.94 9.80 4.43
N GLU A 221 26.83 8.47 4.43
CA GLU A 221 27.90 7.56 4.01
C GLU A 221 27.91 7.29 2.50
N TYR A 222 26.80 7.55 1.81
CA TYR A 222 26.74 7.49 0.35
C TYR A 222 27.48 8.67 -0.27
N ASP A 223 27.85 8.55 -1.54
CA ASP A 223 28.53 9.61 -2.24
C ASP A 223 27.67 10.90 -2.31
N PRO A 224 28.24 12.09 -2.03
CA PRO A 224 27.52 13.36 -2.17
C PRO A 224 27.03 13.59 -3.60
N ILE A 225 25.77 14.00 -3.74
CA ILE A 225 25.17 14.31 -5.04
C ILE A 225 25.59 15.69 -5.59
N GLY A 226 26.11 16.54 -4.72
CA GLY A 226 26.55 17.89 -5.06
C GLY A 226 27.23 18.61 -3.90
N ILE A 227 27.48 19.90 -4.11
CA ILE A 227 28.17 20.77 -3.15
C ILE A 227 27.57 22.16 -3.13
N MET A 228 27.53 22.78 -1.96
CA MET A 228 27.19 24.18 -1.79
C MET A 228 28.42 25.06 -2.08
N VAL A 229 28.19 26.14 -2.83
CA VAL A 229 29.20 27.13 -3.21
C VAL A 229 28.71 28.51 -2.81
N TYR A 230 29.59 29.29 -2.18
CA TYR A 230 29.32 30.68 -1.84
C TYR A 230 30.35 31.59 -2.51
N GLU A 231 29.93 32.31 -3.54
CA GLU A 231 30.79 33.20 -4.31
C GLU A 231 30.07 34.50 -4.61
N ASN A 232 30.77 35.63 -4.50
CA ASN A 232 30.24 36.96 -4.80
C ASN A 232 28.94 37.32 -4.04
N GLY A 233 28.75 36.77 -2.84
CA GLY A 233 27.55 37.00 -2.02
C GLY A 233 26.33 36.19 -2.44
N GLU A 234 26.49 35.23 -3.35
CA GLU A 234 25.45 34.30 -3.81
C GLU A 234 25.73 32.88 -3.34
N LEU A 235 24.72 32.24 -2.75
CA LEU A 235 24.77 30.83 -2.38
C LEU A 235 24.15 29.99 -3.50
N LYS A 236 24.86 28.95 -3.94
CA LYS A 236 24.43 28.06 -5.03
C LYS A 236 24.68 26.60 -4.66
N LEU A 237 23.86 25.72 -5.21
CA LEU A 237 24.07 24.29 -5.16
C LEU A 237 24.54 23.83 -6.54
N GLU A 238 25.71 23.20 -6.60
CA GLU A 238 26.26 22.58 -7.80
C GLU A 238 26.11 21.05 -7.69
N LEU A 239 25.15 20.47 -8.43
CA LEU A 239 25.04 19.01 -8.57
C LEU A 239 26.17 18.51 -9.48
N TYR A 240 26.79 17.38 -9.12
CA TYR A 240 27.78 16.77 -10.01
C TYR A 240 27.09 16.19 -11.26
N GLU A 241 27.77 16.28 -12.39
CA GLU A 241 27.24 15.81 -13.69
C GLU A 241 26.95 14.30 -13.70
N GLU A 242 27.66 13.51 -12.89
CA GLU A 242 27.39 12.08 -12.67
C GLU A 242 25.93 11.87 -12.23
N TYR A 243 25.51 12.51 -11.13
CA TYR A 243 24.14 12.36 -10.59
C TYR A 243 23.07 12.98 -11.48
N LYS A 244 23.36 14.10 -12.17
CA LYS A 244 22.39 14.66 -13.13
C LYS A 244 22.06 13.66 -14.24
N LYS A 245 23.08 12.94 -14.73
CA LYS A 245 22.88 11.90 -15.75
C LYS A 245 22.11 10.70 -15.22
N GLU A 246 22.40 10.26 -14.01
CA GLU A 246 21.67 9.15 -13.37
C GLU A 246 20.19 9.49 -13.14
N MET A 247 19.91 10.67 -12.59
CA MET A 247 18.54 11.14 -12.43
C MET A 247 17.83 11.30 -13.78
N ALA A 248 18.53 11.75 -14.83
CA ALA A 248 17.95 11.88 -16.16
C ALA A 248 17.62 10.52 -16.81
N GLN A 249 18.27 9.44 -16.40
CA GLN A 249 17.95 8.08 -16.87
C GLN A 249 16.65 7.58 -16.23
N ASP A 250 16.52 7.72 -14.91
CA ASP A 250 15.33 7.32 -14.17
C ASP A 250 15.24 8.01 -12.80
N ALA A 251 14.73 9.25 -12.77
CA ALA A 251 14.62 10.02 -11.54
C ALA A 251 13.68 9.36 -10.52
N ASN A 252 12.68 8.60 -10.98
CA ASN A 252 11.70 7.95 -10.12
C ASN A 252 12.28 6.74 -9.38
N ASN A 253 13.33 6.13 -9.92
CA ASN A 253 14.07 5.05 -9.29
C ASN A 253 15.48 5.46 -8.81
N PHE A 254 15.79 6.77 -8.82
CA PHE A 254 17.07 7.26 -8.33
C PHE A 254 17.31 6.83 -6.87
N PHE A 255 18.50 6.34 -6.59
CA PHE A 255 18.95 5.95 -5.25
C PHE A 255 20.44 6.30 -5.12
N PRO A 256 20.89 6.91 -4.00
CA PRO A 256 22.30 7.24 -3.81
C PRO A 256 23.15 5.97 -3.74
N LYS A 257 24.37 6.03 -4.31
CA LYS A 257 25.29 4.90 -4.42
C LYS A 257 26.69 5.29 -3.96
N ILE A 258 27.52 4.28 -3.74
CA ILE A 258 28.98 4.40 -3.70
C ILE A 258 29.48 3.88 -5.05
N HIS A 259 29.93 4.78 -5.92
CA HIS A 259 30.29 4.42 -7.30
C HIS A 259 31.62 3.67 -7.35
N ASP A 260 32.59 4.15 -6.59
CA ASP A 260 33.90 3.55 -6.45
C ASP A 260 34.40 3.82 -5.03
N PRO A 261 34.54 2.80 -4.16
CA PRO A 261 34.96 2.98 -2.78
C PRO A 261 36.43 3.42 -2.64
N ASP A 262 37.23 3.35 -3.71
CA ASP A 262 38.64 3.73 -3.72
C ASP A 262 38.88 5.11 -4.37
N ARG A 263 37.82 5.80 -4.84
CA ARG A 263 37.93 7.18 -5.34
C ARG A 263 38.22 8.16 -4.21
N SER A 264 38.85 9.29 -4.54
CA SER A 264 39.09 10.35 -3.56
C SER A 264 37.78 10.90 -3.00
N MET A 265 37.84 11.52 -1.83
CA MET A 265 36.72 12.30 -1.28
C MET A 265 36.21 13.29 -2.32
N ALA A 266 34.89 13.51 -2.34
CA ALA A 266 34.26 14.51 -3.19
C ALA A 266 34.93 15.88 -2.98
N SER A 267 34.90 16.72 -4.01
CA SER A 267 35.39 18.09 -3.96
C SER A 267 34.58 18.96 -4.90
N ARG A 268 34.74 20.28 -4.89
CA ARG A 268 34.02 21.13 -5.85
C ARG A 268 34.22 20.71 -7.31
N ASN A 269 35.42 20.25 -7.64
CA ASN A 269 35.80 19.98 -9.04
C ASN A 269 35.56 18.53 -9.48
N SER A 270 35.22 17.62 -8.56
CA SER A 270 35.05 16.21 -8.89
C SER A 270 34.07 15.52 -7.93
N PRO A 271 33.17 14.65 -8.44
CA PRO A 271 32.47 13.71 -7.58
C PRO A 271 33.49 12.80 -6.88
N GLY A 272 33.10 12.23 -5.75
CA GLY A 272 33.97 11.42 -4.91
C GLY A 272 33.22 10.76 -3.76
N VAL A 273 33.92 10.03 -2.90
CA VAL A 273 33.30 9.44 -1.71
C VAL A 273 32.94 10.50 -0.68
N SER A 274 31.96 10.19 0.17
CA SER A 274 31.66 10.99 1.35
C SER A 274 32.87 11.06 2.30
N PRO A 275 33.12 12.20 2.98
CA PRO A 275 34.06 12.25 4.11
C PRO A 275 33.72 11.27 5.24
N TYR A 276 32.47 10.79 5.29
CA TYR A 276 31.97 9.87 6.31
C TYR A 276 31.82 8.44 5.80
N PHE A 277 32.29 8.16 4.58
CA PHE A 277 32.18 6.81 4.02
C PHE A 277 32.96 5.80 4.88
N ASN A 278 32.22 4.89 5.52
CA ASN A 278 32.83 3.79 6.26
C ASN A 278 33.08 2.60 5.34
N LYS A 279 34.32 2.47 4.85
CA LYS A 279 34.79 1.36 4.00
C LYS A 279 34.69 0.00 4.70
N ASP A 280 34.89 -0.03 6.01
CA ASP A 280 34.93 -1.25 6.80
C ASP A 280 33.54 -1.71 7.27
N LYS A 281 32.49 -0.94 6.96
CA LYS A 281 31.11 -1.34 7.21
C LYS A 281 30.79 -2.59 6.40
N VAL A 282 30.56 -3.70 7.11
CA VAL A 282 30.09 -4.95 6.52
C VAL A 282 28.67 -4.72 6.01
N ILE A 283 28.53 -4.52 4.70
CA ILE A 283 27.24 -4.45 4.05
C ILE A 283 26.75 -5.88 3.84
N VAL A 284 25.67 -6.27 4.51
CA VAL A 284 24.94 -7.48 4.18
C VAL A 284 23.88 -7.09 3.13
N THR A 285 24.27 -6.98 1.85
CA THR A 285 23.31 -6.85 0.75
C THR A 285 22.62 -8.19 0.58
N LYS A 286 21.39 -8.29 1.09
CA LYS A 286 20.55 -9.45 0.86
C LYS A 286 20.08 -9.45 -0.61
N PRO A 287 20.05 -10.61 -1.28
CA PRO A 287 19.49 -10.68 -2.62
C PRO A 287 17.99 -10.34 -2.58
N GLU A 288 17.54 -9.65 -3.62
CA GLU A 288 16.15 -9.24 -3.78
C GLU A 288 15.41 -10.27 -4.64
N ILE A 289 14.23 -10.69 -4.20
CA ILE A 289 13.44 -11.76 -4.82
C ILE A 289 12.06 -11.23 -5.14
N LYS A 290 11.60 -11.42 -6.37
CA LYS A 290 10.26 -11.12 -6.84
C LYS A 290 9.38 -12.37 -6.83
N ILE A 291 8.21 -12.28 -6.21
CA ILE A 291 7.18 -13.31 -6.17
C ILE A 291 5.97 -12.76 -6.92
N SER A 292 5.54 -13.43 -7.99
CA SER A 292 4.45 -12.94 -8.86
C SER A 292 3.39 -14.02 -9.05
N MET A 293 2.13 -13.70 -8.81
CA MET A 293 1.02 -14.56 -9.25
C MET A 293 0.78 -14.34 -10.75
N THR A 294 0.97 -15.39 -11.55
CA THR A 294 0.95 -15.32 -13.02
C THR A 294 -0.39 -15.79 -13.60
N GLU A 295 -1.05 -16.72 -12.92
CA GLU A 295 -2.38 -17.21 -13.27
C GLU A 295 -3.22 -17.43 -12.01
N LEU A 296 -4.52 -17.15 -12.10
CA LEU A 296 -5.50 -17.43 -11.05
C LEU A 296 -6.85 -17.80 -11.68
N TYR A 297 -7.37 -18.96 -11.33
CA TYR A 297 -8.63 -19.50 -11.82
C TYR A 297 -9.55 -19.87 -10.65
N PHE A 298 -10.84 -19.68 -10.89
CA PHE A 298 -11.90 -20.14 -10.03
C PHE A 298 -12.83 -21.08 -10.81
N LYS A 299 -13.10 -22.24 -10.23
CA LYS A 299 -14.03 -23.23 -10.79
C LYS A 299 -15.15 -23.49 -9.80
N ASN A 300 -16.39 -23.35 -10.26
CA ASN A 300 -17.55 -23.82 -9.52
C ASN A 300 -17.71 -25.32 -9.82
N ILE A 301 -17.52 -26.19 -8.83
CA ILE A 301 -17.65 -27.65 -9.06
C ILE A 301 -19.13 -28.01 -9.11
N ASP A 302 -19.89 -27.64 -8.09
CA ASP A 302 -21.28 -28.07 -7.91
C ASP A 302 -22.15 -27.09 -7.08
N SER A 303 -21.64 -25.92 -6.69
CA SER A 303 -22.42 -24.94 -5.91
C SER A 303 -23.51 -24.29 -6.76
N LYS A 304 -24.72 -24.15 -6.19
CA LYS A 304 -25.90 -23.62 -6.89
C LYS A 304 -26.53 -22.44 -6.16
N THR A 305 -27.05 -21.49 -6.93
CA THR A 305 -27.77 -20.32 -6.43
C THR A 305 -29.25 -20.66 -6.29
N VAL A 306 -29.86 -20.31 -5.17
CA VAL A 306 -31.31 -20.42 -5.02
C VAL A 306 -31.96 -19.05 -5.22
N LYS A 307 -33.00 -19.01 -6.03
CA LYS A 307 -33.89 -17.85 -6.14
C LYS A 307 -34.97 -17.96 -5.07
N ARG A 308 -35.03 -16.99 -4.16
CA ARG A 308 -35.87 -17.06 -2.94
C ARG A 308 -36.83 -15.90 -2.82
N TYR A 309 -38.01 -16.13 -2.27
CA TYR A 309 -39.02 -15.07 -2.08
C TYR A 309 -38.47 -13.92 -1.18
N THR A 310 -38.47 -12.68 -1.68
CA THR A 310 -37.95 -11.51 -0.94
C THR A 310 -38.96 -10.88 0.02
N VAL A 311 -40.26 -11.14 -0.20
CA VAL A 311 -41.39 -10.60 0.58
C VAL A 311 -42.20 -11.77 1.15
N GLY A 312 -42.50 -11.70 2.44
CA GLY A 312 -43.44 -12.62 3.10
C GLY A 312 -44.88 -12.14 2.94
N ASN A 313 -45.83 -13.06 2.82
CA ASN A 313 -47.27 -12.88 2.58
C ASN A 313 -47.69 -12.47 1.16
N ILE A 314 -47.61 -13.42 0.22
CA ILE A 314 -48.53 -13.49 -0.95
C ILE A 314 -49.75 -14.38 -0.64
N SER A 315 -50.12 -14.50 0.64
CA SER A 315 -51.20 -15.36 1.12
C SER A 315 -52.62 -14.78 0.95
N ASP A 316 -52.80 -13.50 0.62
CA ASP A 316 -54.14 -12.88 0.64
C ASP A 316 -54.98 -13.00 -0.65
N PHE A 317 -54.48 -13.61 -1.74
CA PHE A 317 -55.28 -13.67 -2.98
C PHE A 317 -55.48 -15.05 -3.62
N LEU A 318 -54.62 -16.06 -3.39
CA LEU A 318 -54.70 -17.35 -4.10
C LEU A 318 -54.45 -18.62 -3.25
N GLY A 319 -54.44 -18.52 -1.92
CA GLY A 319 -54.47 -19.70 -1.04
C GLY A 319 -53.17 -20.52 -0.94
N GLY A 320 -52.01 -19.92 -1.20
CA GLY A 320 -50.69 -20.51 -0.93
C GLY A 320 -49.92 -19.73 0.16
N VAL A 321 -49.36 -20.44 1.13
CA VAL A 321 -48.50 -19.88 2.19
C VAL A 321 -47.04 -19.98 1.72
N TRP A 322 -46.45 -18.86 1.31
CA TRP A 322 -45.02 -18.77 1.00
C TRP A 322 -44.39 -17.68 1.87
N ASP A 323 -43.32 -18.02 2.57
CA ASP A 323 -42.62 -17.13 3.50
C ASP A 323 -41.36 -16.53 2.88
N LYS A 324 -40.91 -15.40 3.43
CA LYS A 324 -39.65 -14.75 3.02
C LYS A 324 -38.49 -15.72 3.25
N GLY A 325 -37.70 -15.96 2.20
CA GLY A 325 -36.58 -16.89 2.23
C GLY A 325 -36.88 -18.28 1.68
N ASP A 326 -38.14 -18.60 1.39
CA ASP A 326 -38.50 -19.87 0.75
C ASP A 326 -37.88 -19.99 -0.64
N ALA A 327 -37.35 -21.17 -0.94
CA ALA A 327 -36.79 -21.49 -2.25
C ALA A 327 -37.89 -21.57 -3.32
N ARG A 328 -37.73 -20.81 -4.40
CA ARG A 328 -38.62 -20.86 -5.58
C ARG A 328 -38.03 -21.68 -6.71
N GLU A 329 -36.75 -21.46 -7.00
CA GLU A 329 -36.04 -22.03 -8.14
C GLU A 329 -34.57 -22.22 -7.78
N VAL A 330 -33.95 -23.29 -8.26
CA VAL A 330 -32.52 -23.56 -8.10
C VAL A 330 -31.85 -23.39 -9.45
N MET A 331 -30.78 -22.59 -9.49
CA MET A 331 -30.06 -22.23 -10.70
C MET A 331 -28.75 -23.03 -10.80
N ASP A 332 -28.40 -23.49 -12.01
CA ASP A 332 -27.16 -24.24 -12.27
C ASP A 332 -25.91 -23.33 -12.40
N TYR A 333 -25.82 -22.33 -11.53
CA TYR A 333 -24.65 -21.47 -11.36
C TYR A 333 -24.56 -21.00 -9.91
N GLY A 334 -23.38 -20.55 -9.49
CA GLY A 334 -23.15 -19.88 -8.20
C GLY A 334 -22.82 -18.40 -8.39
N PHE A 335 -23.34 -17.55 -7.51
CA PHE A 335 -22.85 -16.17 -7.38
C PHE A 335 -21.80 -16.07 -6.30
N PHE A 336 -20.65 -15.52 -6.67
CA PHE A 336 -19.52 -15.40 -5.76
C PHE A 336 -18.98 -13.97 -5.69
N GLY A 337 -18.59 -13.57 -4.50
CA GLY A 337 -17.64 -12.50 -4.24
C GLY A 337 -16.39 -13.10 -3.60
N TYR A 338 -15.21 -12.61 -3.97
CA TYR A 338 -13.94 -13.20 -3.56
C TYR A 338 -12.90 -12.12 -3.26
N ASP A 339 -11.97 -12.47 -2.38
CA ASP A 339 -10.75 -11.73 -2.15
C ASP A 339 -9.63 -12.73 -1.86
N VAL A 340 -8.76 -12.91 -2.85
CA VAL A 340 -7.59 -13.78 -2.77
C VAL A 340 -6.41 -12.89 -2.40
N LYS A 341 -5.69 -13.27 -1.34
CA LYS A 341 -4.55 -12.51 -0.83
C LYS A 341 -3.29 -13.35 -0.80
N MET A 342 -2.15 -12.68 -0.93
CA MET A 342 -0.83 -13.28 -0.84
C MET A 342 0.01 -12.55 0.21
N LYS A 343 0.83 -13.30 0.93
CA LYS A 343 1.83 -12.79 1.88
C LYS A 343 3.11 -13.61 1.72
N VAL A 344 4.26 -12.94 1.80
CA VAL A 344 5.59 -13.58 1.62
C VAL A 344 6.46 -13.36 2.84
N SER A 345 6.97 -14.42 3.45
CA SER A 345 7.86 -14.35 4.60
C SER A 345 9.09 -15.23 4.44
N ALA A 346 10.14 -14.92 5.19
CA ALA A 346 11.34 -15.72 5.32
C ALA A 346 11.89 -15.56 6.75
N GLU A 347 12.81 -16.44 7.16
CA GLU A 347 13.37 -16.46 8.53
C GLU A 347 13.97 -15.10 8.96
N ASP A 348 14.50 -14.35 8.00
CA ASP A 348 15.20 -13.09 8.18
C ASP A 348 14.39 -11.85 7.73
N ILE A 349 13.09 -12.02 7.47
CA ILE A 349 12.13 -10.96 7.12
C ILE A 349 11.18 -10.72 8.29
N ILE A 350 11.02 -9.45 8.69
CA ILE A 350 9.95 -9.04 9.61
C ILE A 350 8.64 -9.02 8.81
N VAL A 351 7.74 -9.93 9.22
CA VAL A 351 6.37 -10.21 8.75
C VAL A 351 5.81 -9.19 7.73
N SER A 352 5.60 -9.65 6.49
CA SER A 352 4.76 -8.91 5.52
C SER A 352 3.27 -9.08 5.83
N GLU A 353 2.48 -8.05 5.53
CA GLU A 353 1.02 -8.10 5.59
C GLU A 353 0.43 -8.78 4.34
N TYR A 354 -0.79 -9.30 4.44
CA TYR A 354 -1.51 -9.83 3.28
C TYR A 354 -1.85 -8.71 2.31
N LYS A 355 -1.53 -8.90 1.02
CA LYS A 355 -1.94 -8.02 -0.07
C LYS A 355 -2.98 -8.71 -0.96
N SER A 356 -4.01 -7.99 -1.37
CA SER A 356 -5.07 -8.52 -2.24
C SER A 356 -4.57 -8.65 -3.68
N VAL A 357 -4.40 -9.88 -4.15
CA VAL A 357 -3.92 -10.16 -5.51
C VAL A 357 -5.04 -10.15 -6.55
N ALA A 358 -6.25 -10.50 -6.12
CA ALA A 358 -7.45 -10.47 -6.94
C ALA A 358 -8.65 -10.35 -6.02
N SER A 359 -9.51 -9.37 -6.29
CA SER A 359 -10.71 -9.16 -5.49
C SER A 359 -11.88 -8.76 -6.36
N LYS A 360 -13.06 -9.27 -6.04
CA LYS A 360 -14.32 -8.77 -6.57
C LYS A 360 -15.32 -8.58 -5.44
N ASP A 361 -15.76 -7.33 -5.32
CA ASP A 361 -16.51 -6.78 -4.20
C ASP A 361 -17.78 -7.58 -3.89
N SER A 362 -18.01 -7.85 -2.59
CA SER A 362 -19.00 -8.80 -2.07
C SER A 362 -19.99 -8.11 -1.10
N GLY A 363 -20.48 -6.93 -1.52
CA GLY A 363 -21.46 -6.16 -0.75
C GLY A 363 -22.88 -6.73 -0.78
N THR A 364 -23.81 -6.01 -0.15
CA THR A 364 -25.27 -6.21 -0.32
C THR A 364 -25.86 -5.02 -1.09
N GLY A 365 -26.90 -5.27 -1.91
CA GLY A 365 -27.60 -4.24 -2.70
C GLY A 365 -27.20 -4.11 -4.19
N ILE A 366 -27.82 -3.17 -4.90
CA ILE A 366 -27.65 -2.88 -6.35
C ILE A 366 -26.19 -2.85 -6.83
N GLY A 367 -25.31 -2.20 -6.07
CA GLY A 367 -23.89 -2.10 -6.42
C GLY A 367 -23.16 -3.45 -6.42
N ALA A 368 -23.57 -4.37 -5.53
CA ALA A 368 -23.02 -5.72 -5.46
C ALA A 368 -23.61 -6.62 -6.56
N TYR A 369 -24.89 -6.46 -6.89
CA TYR A 369 -25.53 -7.19 -8.00
C TYR A 369 -24.83 -6.90 -9.34
N LEU A 370 -24.50 -5.64 -9.62
CA LEU A 370 -23.77 -5.26 -10.85
C LEU A 370 -22.29 -5.71 -10.85
N ARG A 371 -21.75 -6.08 -9.68
CA ARG A 371 -20.35 -6.50 -9.50
C ARG A 371 -20.21 -8.00 -9.19
N ARG A 372 -21.24 -8.79 -9.49
CA ARG A 372 -21.25 -10.24 -9.21
C ARG A 372 -20.27 -11.04 -10.08
N TYR A 373 -19.90 -12.21 -9.58
CA TYR A 373 -19.21 -13.24 -10.35
C TYR A 373 -20.11 -14.47 -10.48
N GLU A 374 -20.83 -14.55 -11.61
CA GLU A 374 -21.67 -15.69 -11.96
C GLU A 374 -20.81 -16.78 -12.58
N VAL A 375 -20.81 -17.97 -11.99
CA VAL A 375 -20.00 -19.09 -12.49
C VAL A 375 -20.87 -20.33 -12.58
N GLY A 376 -21.11 -20.80 -13.80
CA GLY A 376 -21.88 -22.01 -14.08
C GLY A 376 -21.31 -23.24 -13.37
N VAL A 377 -22.17 -24.17 -12.96
CA VAL A 377 -21.74 -25.45 -12.40
C VAL A 377 -20.83 -26.19 -13.39
N GLY A 378 -19.71 -26.70 -12.90
CA GLY A 378 -18.66 -27.33 -13.71
C GLY A 378 -17.78 -26.36 -14.52
N SER A 379 -18.11 -25.07 -14.54
CA SER A 379 -17.40 -24.05 -15.33
C SER A 379 -16.23 -23.46 -14.56
N GLU A 380 -15.22 -23.03 -15.32
CA GLU A 380 -14.02 -22.38 -14.81
C GLU A 380 -13.81 -21.03 -15.49
N VAL A 381 -13.30 -20.09 -14.73
CA VAL A 381 -13.09 -18.70 -15.14
C VAL A 381 -11.76 -18.19 -14.61
N ALA A 382 -11.04 -17.44 -15.44
CA ALA A 382 -9.83 -16.72 -15.01
C ALA A 382 -10.22 -15.49 -14.19
N LEU A 383 -9.52 -15.24 -13.08
CA LEU A 383 -9.75 -14.07 -12.25
C LEU A 383 -8.84 -12.92 -12.70
N GLU A 384 -9.33 -11.69 -12.62
CA GLU A 384 -8.55 -10.50 -12.95
C GLU A 384 -7.65 -10.11 -11.77
N PHE A 385 -6.40 -9.76 -12.07
CA PHE A 385 -5.44 -9.35 -11.06
C PHE A 385 -5.57 -7.88 -10.69
N ASN A 386 -5.36 -7.60 -9.40
CA ASN A 386 -5.08 -6.27 -8.89
C ASN A 386 -3.61 -5.88 -9.14
N THR A 387 -3.26 -4.63 -8.83
CA THR A 387 -1.87 -4.13 -8.93
C THR A 387 -0.88 -4.87 -8.03
N ASP A 388 -1.36 -5.47 -6.94
CA ASP A 388 -0.53 -6.11 -5.90
C ASP A 388 -0.25 -7.60 -6.16
N LYS A 389 -0.43 -8.08 -7.40
CA LYS A 389 -0.10 -9.46 -7.80
C LYS A 389 1.40 -9.80 -7.70
N ASP A 390 2.25 -8.78 -7.67
CA ASP A 390 3.71 -8.90 -7.55
C ASP A 390 4.14 -8.40 -6.16
N GLN A 391 5.01 -9.16 -5.48
CA GLN A 391 5.63 -8.78 -4.21
C GLN A 391 7.14 -8.97 -4.29
N THR A 392 7.89 -8.05 -3.68
CA THR A 392 9.35 -8.11 -3.66
C THR A 392 9.86 -8.16 -2.23
N VAL A 393 10.83 -9.03 -1.96
CA VAL A 393 11.43 -9.24 -0.64
C VAL A 393 12.95 -9.31 -0.73
N GLU A 394 13.64 -8.75 0.27
CA GLU A 394 15.10 -8.88 0.41
C GLU A 394 15.42 -9.94 1.47
N THR A 395 16.02 -11.07 1.06
CA THR A 395 16.28 -12.20 1.97
C THR A 395 17.49 -13.03 1.54
N GLU A 396 18.35 -13.36 2.51
CA GLU A 396 19.40 -14.37 2.29
C GLU A 396 18.85 -15.79 2.45
N SER A 397 17.70 -15.94 3.10
CA SER A 397 17.12 -17.24 3.39
C SER A 397 16.88 -18.02 2.10
N LYS A 398 17.21 -19.30 2.18
CA LYS A 398 16.97 -20.26 1.10
C LYS A 398 15.50 -20.64 1.03
N ASP A 399 14.81 -20.51 2.14
CA ASP A 399 13.43 -20.91 2.34
C ASP A 399 12.53 -19.68 2.39
N ILE A 400 11.56 -19.66 1.47
CA ILE A 400 10.56 -18.61 1.36
C ILE A 400 9.20 -19.24 1.66
N ASN A 401 8.44 -18.62 2.55
CA ASN A 401 7.08 -19.00 2.85
C ASN A 401 6.12 -18.07 2.09
N ILE A 402 5.19 -18.66 1.33
CA ILE A 402 4.14 -17.98 0.59
C ILE A 402 2.81 -18.39 1.21
N ASP A 403 2.16 -17.45 1.87
CA ASP A 403 0.83 -17.62 2.45
C ASP A 403 -0.22 -17.14 1.45
N LEU A 404 -1.14 -18.03 1.10
CA LEU A 404 -2.29 -17.72 0.25
C LEU A 404 -3.56 -17.77 1.10
N SER A 405 -4.32 -16.69 1.11
CA SER A 405 -5.61 -16.62 1.79
C SER A 405 -6.75 -16.48 0.80
N PHE A 406 -7.87 -17.15 1.09
CA PHE A 406 -9.05 -17.21 0.24
C PHE A 406 -10.27 -16.77 1.04
N ASN A 407 -10.70 -15.53 0.86
CA ASN A 407 -12.01 -15.09 1.34
C ASN A 407 -13.02 -15.28 0.21
N LEU A 408 -14.11 -15.97 0.52
CA LEU A 408 -15.12 -16.31 -0.48
C LEU A 408 -16.50 -16.22 0.16
N THR A 409 -17.39 -15.53 -0.53
CA THR A 409 -18.80 -15.42 -0.16
C THR A 409 -19.65 -15.82 -1.35
N LYS A 410 -20.63 -16.70 -1.13
CA LYS A 410 -21.64 -17.09 -2.10
C LYS A 410 -22.97 -16.41 -1.78
N TYR A 411 -23.76 -16.08 -2.80
CA TYR A 411 -25.03 -15.38 -2.66
C TYR A 411 -26.18 -16.15 -3.30
N ASP A 412 -27.38 -15.93 -2.78
CA ASP A 412 -28.65 -16.33 -3.38
C ASP A 412 -29.35 -15.10 -4.00
N GLU A 413 -30.31 -15.33 -4.90
CA GLU A 413 -31.05 -14.26 -5.58
C GLU A 413 -32.41 -13.99 -4.94
N GLY A 414 -32.81 -12.73 -4.97
CA GLY A 414 -34.19 -12.34 -4.67
C GLY A 414 -35.18 -12.68 -5.79
N TYR A 415 -36.31 -13.28 -5.43
CA TYR A 415 -37.48 -13.38 -6.29
C TYR A 415 -38.43 -12.19 -6.05
N GLY A 416 -38.69 -11.42 -7.11
CA GLY A 416 -39.55 -10.24 -7.08
C GLY A 416 -38.77 -8.92 -6.93
N ASP A 417 -37.53 -8.99 -6.48
CA ASP A 417 -36.56 -7.89 -6.52
C ASP A 417 -35.32 -8.34 -7.29
N TYR A 418 -35.22 -7.91 -8.56
CA TYR A 418 -34.21 -8.39 -9.50
C TYR A 418 -32.85 -7.72 -9.34
N ASN A 419 -32.70 -6.77 -8.41
CA ASN A 419 -31.48 -5.96 -8.31
C ASN A 419 -30.71 -6.14 -7.00
N ASP A 420 -31.14 -7.04 -6.12
CA ASP A 420 -30.51 -7.25 -4.81
C ASP A 420 -30.08 -8.71 -4.63
N LEU A 421 -28.82 -8.90 -4.25
CA LEU A 421 -28.30 -10.17 -3.74
C LEU A 421 -28.63 -10.28 -2.25
N TYR A 422 -29.16 -11.43 -1.85
CA TYR A 422 -29.59 -11.70 -0.49
C TYR A 422 -28.90 -12.97 0.06
N TRP A 423 -28.87 -13.10 1.38
CA TRP A 423 -28.33 -14.26 2.11
C TRP A 423 -26.87 -14.62 1.74
N PRO A 424 -25.89 -13.75 2.06
CA PRO A 424 -24.49 -14.07 1.90
C PRO A 424 -24.10 -15.28 2.76
N TYR A 425 -23.52 -16.29 2.13
CA TYR A 425 -22.88 -17.41 2.79
C TYR A 425 -21.37 -17.31 2.66
N LYS A 426 -20.67 -17.17 3.79
CA LYS A 426 -19.22 -17.02 3.81
C LYS A 426 -18.59 -18.41 3.89
N TYR A 427 -17.95 -18.82 2.80
CA TYR A 427 -17.04 -19.97 2.81
C TYR A 427 -15.84 -19.69 3.72
N SER A 428 -15.40 -18.42 3.74
CA SER A 428 -14.31 -17.94 4.59
C SER A 428 -14.35 -16.41 4.68
N GLU A 429 -13.95 -15.89 5.84
CA GLU A 429 -13.73 -14.47 6.10
C GLU A 429 -12.54 -14.26 7.03
N ASN A 430 -12.03 -13.03 7.08
CA ASN A 430 -10.92 -12.62 7.95
C ASN A 430 -9.67 -13.49 7.77
N ASP A 431 -9.43 -13.93 6.54
CA ASP A 431 -8.25 -14.68 6.13
C ASP A 431 -8.11 -16.07 6.81
N ASN A 432 -9.20 -16.60 7.37
CA ASN A 432 -9.22 -17.85 8.14
C ASN A 432 -8.98 -19.12 7.29
N LEU A 433 -9.30 -19.07 5.99
CA LEU A 433 -8.98 -20.14 5.05
C LEU A 433 -7.70 -19.80 4.29
N TYR A 434 -6.61 -20.47 4.65
CA TYR A 434 -5.31 -20.21 4.03
C TYR A 434 -4.47 -21.48 3.82
N LEU A 435 -3.47 -21.35 2.95
CA LEU A 435 -2.39 -22.31 2.72
C LEU A 435 -1.04 -21.62 2.94
N THR A 436 -0.11 -22.29 3.60
CA THR A 436 1.28 -21.85 3.73
C THR A 436 2.19 -22.79 2.94
N ILE A 437 2.87 -22.23 1.95
CA ILE A 437 3.74 -22.96 1.02
C ILE A 437 5.18 -22.57 1.31
N LYS A 438 6.04 -23.56 1.57
CA LYS A 438 7.48 -23.38 1.69
C LYS A 438 8.13 -23.68 0.35
N PHE A 439 8.89 -22.73 -0.19
CA PHE A 439 9.68 -22.87 -1.40
C PHE A 439 11.17 -22.72 -1.08
N ASN A 440 11.98 -23.69 -1.49
CA ASN A 440 13.42 -23.61 -1.38
C ASN A 440 14.05 -23.16 -2.70
N LYS A 441 14.66 -21.99 -2.71
CA LYS A 441 15.17 -21.34 -3.94
C LYS A 441 16.32 -22.08 -4.61
N GLU A 442 17.11 -22.85 -3.86
CA GLU A 442 18.26 -23.57 -4.38
C GLU A 442 17.86 -24.92 -5.00
N THR A 443 17.06 -25.69 -4.26
CA THR A 443 16.64 -27.03 -4.68
C THR A 443 15.40 -27.01 -5.58
N LYS A 444 14.70 -25.87 -5.63
CA LYS A 444 13.38 -25.70 -6.28
C LYS A 444 12.31 -26.63 -5.70
N ASN A 445 12.53 -27.15 -4.50
CA ASN A 445 11.56 -27.95 -3.80
C ASN A 445 10.44 -27.07 -3.26
N VAL A 446 9.21 -27.58 -3.35
CA VAL A 446 8.02 -26.94 -2.80
C VAL A 446 7.35 -27.92 -1.83
N GLU A 447 6.96 -27.41 -0.67
CA GLU A 447 6.26 -28.16 0.37
C GLU A 447 5.08 -27.35 0.89
N LEU A 448 3.95 -28.01 1.13
CA LEU A 448 2.85 -27.41 1.87
C LEU A 448 3.07 -27.63 3.37
N ILE A 449 3.35 -26.56 4.11
CA ILE A 449 3.73 -26.64 5.53
C ILE A 449 2.62 -26.20 6.50
N GLY A 450 1.54 -25.59 5.99
CA GLY A 450 0.45 -25.12 6.83
C GLY A 450 -0.86 -24.93 6.08
N SER A 451 -1.97 -25.00 6.81
CA SER A 451 -3.30 -24.59 6.34
C SER A 451 -4.22 -24.36 7.52
N ALA A 452 -5.16 -23.41 7.42
CA ALA A 452 -6.27 -23.26 8.36
C ALA A 452 -7.63 -23.55 7.71
N ASP A 453 -8.62 -23.76 8.58
CA ASP A 453 -9.95 -24.31 8.26
C ASP A 453 -9.89 -25.65 7.50
N SER A 454 -9.13 -26.60 8.06
CA SER A 454 -8.94 -27.95 7.49
C SER A 454 -10.24 -28.72 7.27
N ASN A 455 -11.33 -28.33 7.93
CA ASN A 455 -12.61 -29.00 7.78
C ASN A 455 -13.29 -28.64 6.45
N ARG A 456 -13.04 -27.45 5.91
CA ARG A 456 -13.57 -27.00 4.60
C ARG A 456 -12.67 -27.41 3.44
N ILE A 457 -11.38 -27.59 3.67
CA ILE A 457 -10.45 -27.98 2.60
C ILE A 457 -10.60 -29.47 2.29
N VAL A 458 -11.23 -29.79 1.16
CA VAL A 458 -11.44 -31.17 0.69
C VAL A 458 -10.15 -31.75 0.11
N SER A 459 -9.46 -30.95 -0.70
CA SER A 459 -8.18 -31.33 -1.29
C SER A 459 -7.31 -30.11 -1.51
N LYS A 460 -6.00 -30.35 -1.47
CA LYS A 460 -4.97 -29.35 -1.69
C LYS A 460 -3.76 -30.01 -2.33
N GLU A 461 -3.25 -29.42 -3.39
CA GLU A 461 -2.09 -29.88 -4.13
C GLU A 461 -1.17 -28.69 -4.38
N VAL A 462 0.12 -28.90 -4.16
CA VAL A 462 1.16 -27.93 -4.52
C VAL A 462 2.26 -28.69 -5.25
N LYS A 463 2.70 -28.15 -6.40
CA LYS A 463 3.79 -28.74 -7.18
C LYS A 463 4.62 -27.65 -7.86
N TYR A 464 5.88 -27.95 -8.11
CA TYR A 464 6.74 -27.12 -8.95
C TYR A 464 6.69 -27.66 -10.40
N ASN A 465 6.31 -26.83 -11.36
CA ASN A 465 6.14 -27.24 -12.75
C ASN A 465 7.44 -27.09 -13.57
N ALA A 466 7.43 -27.64 -14.78
CA ALA A 466 8.58 -27.59 -15.70
C ALA A 466 8.87 -26.18 -16.22
N GLN A 467 7.92 -25.26 -16.11
CA GLN A 467 8.04 -23.85 -16.50
C GLN A 467 8.67 -22.99 -15.40
N GLY A 468 8.99 -23.58 -14.24
CA GLY A 468 9.62 -22.88 -13.12
C GLY A 468 8.63 -22.12 -12.22
N GLU A 469 7.37 -22.56 -12.18
CA GLU A 469 6.32 -21.96 -11.37
C GLU A 469 5.77 -22.96 -10.35
N ILE A 470 5.31 -22.41 -9.22
CA ILE A 470 4.57 -23.15 -8.20
C ILE A 470 3.11 -23.17 -8.63
N GLU A 471 2.56 -24.36 -8.86
CA GLU A 471 1.13 -24.56 -9.11
C GLU A 471 0.44 -24.98 -7.82
N VAL A 472 -0.64 -24.28 -7.49
CA VAL A 472 -1.46 -24.56 -6.32
C VAL A 472 -2.88 -24.87 -6.78
N THR A 473 -3.46 -25.94 -6.26
CA THR A 473 -4.88 -26.25 -6.43
C THR A 473 -5.49 -26.52 -5.06
N ILE A 474 -6.62 -25.88 -4.76
CA ILE A 474 -7.37 -26.08 -3.52
C ILE A 474 -8.85 -26.28 -3.85
N VAL A 475 -9.46 -27.31 -3.28
CA VAL A 475 -10.91 -27.56 -3.32
C VAL A 475 -11.49 -27.30 -1.94
N ILE A 476 -12.52 -26.46 -1.90
CA ILE A 476 -13.16 -25.98 -0.68
C ILE A 476 -14.62 -26.42 -0.70
N ASP A 477 -15.09 -27.00 0.40
CA ASP A 477 -16.48 -27.35 0.66
C ASP A 477 -17.18 -26.23 1.44
N GLY A 478 -18.38 -25.85 1.01
CA GLY A 478 -19.20 -24.91 1.76
C GLY A 478 -19.83 -25.54 3.01
N GLN A 479 -19.74 -26.85 3.24
CA GLN A 479 -20.16 -27.54 4.48
C GLN A 479 -21.66 -27.44 4.82
N ASP A 480 -22.54 -27.40 3.83
CA ASP A 480 -23.99 -27.34 4.08
C ASP A 480 -24.61 -28.68 4.55
N GLY A 481 -23.83 -29.78 4.51
CA GLY A 481 -24.29 -31.13 4.87
C GLY A 481 -25.12 -31.80 3.76
N ASP A 482 -25.28 -33.13 3.85
CA ASP A 482 -26.05 -33.88 2.84
C ASP A 482 -27.50 -33.37 2.77
N HIS A 483 -27.91 -32.93 1.58
CA HIS A 483 -29.28 -32.56 1.27
C HIS A 483 -30.25 -33.71 1.62
N ILE A 484 -31.03 -33.56 2.68
CA ILE A 484 -32.24 -34.36 2.83
C ILE A 484 -33.29 -33.72 1.91
N VAL A 485 -33.40 -34.25 0.70
CA VAL A 485 -34.56 -33.99 -0.15
C VAL A 485 -35.77 -34.54 0.60
N ILE A 486 -36.60 -33.67 1.17
CA ILE A 486 -37.89 -34.08 1.74
C ILE A 486 -38.82 -34.36 0.55
N GLU A 487 -38.79 -35.60 0.04
CA GLU A 487 -39.66 -36.03 -1.07
C GLU A 487 -41.14 -36.14 -0.65
N ASP A 488 -41.46 -36.17 0.65
CA ASP A 488 -42.83 -36.32 1.15
C ASP A 488 -43.33 -35.06 1.86
N LYS A 489 -44.04 -34.20 1.11
CA LYS A 489 -44.82 -33.08 1.67
C LYS A 489 -46.15 -33.50 2.28
N GLU A 490 -46.55 -34.77 2.19
CA GLU A 490 -47.94 -35.14 2.44
C GLU A 490 -48.30 -35.54 3.87
N ASN A 491 -47.37 -35.77 4.83
CA ASN A 491 -47.84 -36.35 6.11
C ASN A 491 -47.06 -36.13 7.39
N THR A 492 -46.37 -35.01 7.57
CA THR A 492 -45.92 -34.61 8.92
C THR A 492 -46.34 -33.19 9.23
N TRP A 493 -47.00 -33.02 10.38
CA TRP A 493 -47.34 -31.71 10.96
C TRP A 493 -46.11 -30.82 11.27
N GLY A 494 -44.89 -31.31 10.99
CA GLY A 494 -43.64 -30.53 10.99
C GLY A 494 -43.19 -30.03 9.61
N ALA A 495 -43.86 -30.40 8.51
CA ALA A 495 -43.53 -29.98 7.14
C ALA A 495 -44.18 -28.65 6.71
N TRP A 496 -45.02 -28.06 7.58
CA TRP A 496 -45.67 -26.76 7.36
C TRP A 496 -44.78 -25.58 7.75
N TYR A 497 -43.77 -25.83 8.58
CA TYR A 497 -42.63 -24.94 8.73
C TYR A 497 -41.51 -25.62 7.95
N GLY A 498 -40.97 -24.98 6.92
CA GLY A 498 -39.84 -25.49 6.11
C GLY A 498 -38.53 -25.63 6.90
N VAL A 499 -38.56 -26.29 8.05
CA VAL A 499 -37.41 -26.56 8.92
C VAL A 499 -36.83 -27.93 8.55
N GLY A 500 -36.39 -28.04 7.30
CA GLY A 500 -35.57 -29.14 6.82
C GLY A 500 -34.11 -28.71 6.82
N ALA A 501 -33.37 -29.12 7.85
CA ALA A 501 -31.92 -29.00 7.97
C ALA A 501 -31.33 -27.57 8.04
N CYS A 502 -31.40 -26.98 9.22
CA CYS A 502 -30.53 -25.86 9.60
C CYS A 502 -29.11 -26.39 9.89
N GLY A 503 -28.26 -26.45 8.86
CA GLY A 503 -26.85 -26.06 9.02
C GLY A 503 -26.79 -24.54 9.08
N GLU A 504 -25.76 -23.93 9.65
CA GLU A 504 -25.68 -22.47 9.85
C GLU A 504 -25.59 -21.63 8.54
N GLY A 505 -25.72 -22.25 7.37
CA GLY A 505 -25.93 -21.59 6.07
C GLY A 505 -27.38 -21.71 5.59
N VAL A 506 -28.05 -20.58 5.40
CA VAL A 506 -29.48 -20.48 4.97
C VAL A 506 -29.71 -21.04 3.54
N THR A 507 -28.66 -21.40 2.81
CA THR A 507 -28.69 -21.55 1.36
C THR A 507 -28.70 -22.99 0.87
N GLY A 508 -28.29 -23.98 1.67
CA GLY A 508 -28.38 -25.42 1.40
C GLY A 508 -27.57 -25.95 0.22
N TYR A 509 -27.17 -25.10 -0.74
CA TYR A 509 -26.48 -25.47 -1.98
C TYR A 509 -25.09 -24.81 -2.09
N ASN A 510 -24.39 -24.68 -0.96
CA ASN A 510 -23.00 -24.23 -0.90
C ASN A 510 -22.08 -25.44 -0.98
N ASP A 511 -22.01 -26.05 -2.15
CA ASP A 511 -21.18 -27.21 -2.37
C ASP A 511 -19.71 -26.80 -2.64
N LYS A 512 -19.00 -27.57 -3.44
CA LYS A 512 -17.57 -27.44 -3.66
C LYS A 512 -17.24 -26.41 -4.73
N VAL A 513 -16.12 -25.75 -4.50
CA VAL A 513 -15.46 -24.83 -5.43
C VAL A 513 -13.97 -25.11 -5.44
N GLN A 514 -13.28 -24.67 -6.48
CA GLN A 514 -11.83 -24.84 -6.60
C GLN A 514 -11.15 -23.53 -7.00
N PHE A 515 -10.05 -23.22 -6.32
CA PHE A 515 -9.08 -22.23 -6.79
C PHE A 515 -7.84 -22.93 -7.34
N ARG A 516 -7.31 -22.40 -8.42
CA ARG A 516 -6.01 -22.81 -8.98
C ARG A 516 -5.19 -21.58 -9.32
N CYS A 517 -3.94 -21.54 -8.88
CA CYS A 517 -3.03 -20.46 -9.24
C CYS A 517 -1.64 -20.94 -9.62
N LYS A 518 -0.91 -20.07 -10.31
CA LYS A 518 0.51 -20.22 -10.60
C LYS A 518 1.29 -19.05 -10.01
N ILE A 519 2.42 -19.36 -9.40
CA ILE A 519 3.28 -18.39 -8.73
C ILE A 519 4.70 -18.55 -9.23
N LYS A 520 5.28 -17.45 -9.71
CA LYS A 520 6.67 -17.39 -10.17
C LYS A 520 7.54 -16.74 -9.10
N VAL A 521 8.72 -17.30 -8.86
CA VAL A 521 9.73 -16.76 -7.93
C VAL A 521 11.00 -16.49 -8.73
N GLU A 522 11.43 -15.22 -8.74
CA GLU A 522 12.55 -14.74 -9.56
C GLU A 522 13.54 -13.97 -8.71
N ASP A 523 14.84 -14.25 -8.86
CA ASP A 523 15.88 -13.41 -8.29
C ASP A 523 15.99 -12.12 -9.14
N ILE A 524 16.01 -10.96 -8.48
CA ILE A 524 16.29 -9.68 -9.14
C ILE A 524 17.80 -9.48 -9.08
N GLU A 525 18.48 -9.65 -10.21
CA GLU A 525 19.87 -9.21 -10.35
C GLU A 525 19.91 -7.68 -10.23
N LYS A 526 20.58 -7.18 -9.18
CA LYS A 526 20.80 -5.74 -8.96
C LYS A 526 21.92 -5.20 -9.84
#